data_AF-A0A661MHF8-F1
#
_entry.id   AF-A0A661MHF8-F1
#
_cell.length_a   1.000
_cell.length_b   1.000
_cell.length_c   1.000
_cell.angle_alpha   90.00
_cell.angle_beta   90.00
_cell.angle_gamma   90.00
#
_symmetry.space_group_name_H-M   'P 1'
#
loop_
_entity.id
_entity.type
_entity.pdbx_description
1 polymer ?
#
loop_
_entity_poly.entity_id
_entity_poly.type
_entity_poly.pdbx_seq_one_letter_code
_entity_poly.pdbx_strand_id
1 'polypeptide(L)' 'MSSFVWMKFLESAPERYDRGVELLSGGRITDVYEQIAEHVASPGNRVLDVGCGTGGVPFACAARGANGVGVD' A
#
# COMPACT_ATOMS: atom_id res chain seq x y z
N MET A 1 -22.34 12.58 -12.38
CA MET A 1 -22.44 13.31 -11.10
C MET A 1 -22.27 12.38 -9.90
N SER A 2 -23.11 11.36 -9.71
CA SER A 2 -23.02 10.43 -8.58
C SER A 2 -21.64 9.72 -8.45
N SER A 3 -21.13 9.13 -9.53
CA SER A 3 -19.84 8.43 -9.53
C SER A 3 -18.64 9.35 -9.31
N PHE A 4 -18.72 10.62 -9.73
CA PHE A 4 -17.64 11.60 -9.56
C PHE A 4 -17.53 12.08 -8.12
N VAL A 5 -18.67 12.27 -7.44
CA VAL A 5 -18.71 12.58 -6.01
C VAL A 5 -18.23 11.38 -5.19
N TRP A 6 -18.61 10.16 -5.58
CA TRP A 6 -18.10 8.94 -4.96
C TRP A 6 -16.58 8.79 -5.12
N MET A 7 -16.06 9.08 -6.32
CA MET A 7 -14.61 9.06 -6.60
C MET A 7 -13.86 10.12 -5.80
N LYS A 8 -14.39 11.34 -5.70
CA LYS A 8 -13.84 12.40 -4.82
C LYS A 8 -13.89 12.05 -3.34
N PHE A 9 -14.91 11.30 -2.91
CA PHE A 9 -15.04 10.86 -1.53
C PHE A 9 -14.09 9.70 -1.19
N LEU A 10 -13.83 8.80 -2.15
CA LEU A 10 -12.78 7.78 -2.04
C LEU A 10 -11.38 8.43 -2.05
N GLU A 11 -11.14 9.41 -2.94
CA GLU A 11 -9.91 10.22 -2.97
C GLU A 11 -9.70 11.02 -1.67
N SER A 12 -10.78 11.46 -1.00
CA SER A 12 -10.67 12.33 0.18
C SER A 12 -10.15 11.63 1.43
N ALA A 13 -10.08 10.30 1.45
CA ALA A 13 -9.56 9.53 2.58
C ALA A 13 -8.98 8.18 2.12
N PRO A 14 -7.77 8.16 1.53
CA PRO A 14 -7.07 6.91 1.18
C PRO A 14 -6.99 5.95 2.38
N GLU A 15 -6.82 6.47 3.60
CA GLU A 15 -6.88 5.68 4.83
C GLU A 15 -8.16 4.87 5.01
N ARG A 16 -9.31 5.40 4.60
CA ARG A 16 -10.59 4.72 4.79
C ARG A 16 -10.80 3.62 3.76
N TYR A 17 -10.29 3.82 2.55
CA TYR A 17 -10.29 2.78 1.52
C TYR A 17 -9.39 1.62 1.95
N ASP A 18 -8.15 1.91 2.34
CA ASP A 18 -7.18 0.88 2.74
C ASP A 18 -7.63 0.12 3.98
N ARG A 19 -8.16 0.82 5.01
CA ARG A 19 -8.78 0.15 6.18
C ARG A 19 -9.97 -0.72 5.77
N GLY A 20 -10.75 -0.29 4.78
CA GLY A 20 -11.85 -1.08 4.22
C GLY A 20 -11.36 -2.35 3.56
N VAL A 21 -10.30 -2.28 2.76
CA VAL A 21 -9.65 -3.44 2.11
C VAL A 21 -9.05 -4.37 3.17
N GLU A 22 -8.38 -3.84 4.18
CA GLU A 22 -7.84 -4.60 5.30
C GLU A 22 -8.94 -5.39 6.01
N LEU A 23 -10.05 -4.73 6.36
CA LEU A 23 -11.20 -5.37 7.01
C LEU A 23 -11.83 -6.44 6.11
N LEU A 24 -12.09 -6.14 4.84
CA LEU A 24 -12.72 -7.06 3.89
C LEU A 24 -11.82 -8.28 3.59
N SER A 25 -10.50 -8.10 3.60
CA SER A 25 -9.53 -9.18 3.45
C SER A 25 -9.33 -10.00 4.74
N GLY A 26 -9.94 -9.59 5.86
CA GLY A 26 -9.70 -10.19 7.17
C GLY A 26 -8.26 -10.06 7.63
N GLY A 27 -7.57 -8.97 7.26
CA GLY A 27 -6.15 -8.73 7.56
C GLY A 27 -5.16 -9.37 6.59
N ARG A 28 -5.61 -10.25 5.68
CA ARG A 28 -4.72 -10.96 4.73
C ARG A 28 -3.95 -10.05 3.79
N ILE A 29 -4.45 -8.85 3.52
CA ILE A 29 -3.74 -7.90 2.67
C ILE A 29 -2.37 -7.52 3.25
N THR A 30 -2.27 -7.43 4.59
CA THR A 30 -1.03 -7.14 5.30
C THR A 30 -0.03 -8.28 5.11
N ASP A 31 -0.48 -9.53 5.16
CA ASP A 31 0.38 -10.70 4.88
C ASP A 31 0.93 -10.68 3.46
N VAL A 32 0.14 -10.19 2.49
CA VAL A 32 0.59 -10.05 1.10
C VAL A 32 1.68 -8.98 0.98
N TYR A 33 1.55 -7.84 1.68
CA TYR A 33 2.60 -6.82 1.71
C TYR A 33 3.92 -7.36 2.26
N GLU A 34 3.84 -8.14 3.35
CA GLU A 34 5.00 -8.80 3.95
C GLU A 34 5.63 -9.82 3.00
N GLN A 35 4.82 -10.65 2.33
CA GLN A 35 5.30 -11.60 1.33
C GLN A 35 5.99 -10.89 0.15
N ILE A 36 5.42 -9.82 -0.38
CA ILE A 36 6.07 -9.04 -1.45
C ILE A 36 7.44 -8.55 -0.96
N ALA A 37 7.47 -7.94 0.22
CA ALA A 37 8.70 -7.42 0.79
C ALA A 37 9.76 -8.52 1.05
N GLU A 38 9.37 -9.74 1.42
CA GLU A 38 10.30 -10.88 1.53
C GLU A 38 10.99 -11.24 0.20
N HIS A 39 10.29 -11.06 -0.92
CA HIS A 39 10.83 -11.43 -2.23
C HIS A 39 11.68 -10.32 -2.87
N VAL A 40 11.38 -9.05 -2.58
CA VAL A 40 11.99 -7.91 -3.30
C VAL A 40 12.85 -7.02 -2.43
N ALA A 41 12.66 -7.02 -1.11
CA ALA A 41 13.37 -6.12 -0.21
C ALA A 41 14.64 -6.75 0.34
N SER A 42 15.74 -6.02 0.19
CA SER A 42 17.01 -6.32 0.85
C SER A 42 17.79 -5.03 1.05
N PRO A 43 18.77 -5.00 1.98
CA PRO A 43 19.63 -3.84 2.16
C PRO A 43 20.31 -3.41 0.86
N GLY A 44 20.14 -2.13 0.51
CA GLY A 44 20.69 -1.55 -0.72
C GLY A 44 19.79 -1.66 -1.96
N ASN A 45 18.69 -2.43 -1.91
CA ASN A 45 17.70 -2.43 -2.97
C ASN A 45 16.91 -1.12 -3.00
N ARG A 46 16.52 -0.70 -4.20
CA ARG A 46 15.60 0.41 -4.44
C ARG A 46 14.30 -0.13 -5.00
N VAL A 47 13.19 0.16 -4.32
CA VAL A 47 11.86 -0.34 -4.68
C VAL A 47 10.97 0.86 -5.04
N LEU A 48 10.32 0.80 -6.20
CA LEU A 48 9.30 1.76 -6.61
C LEU A 48 7.94 1.06 -6.52
N ASP A 49 7.04 1.60 -5.72
CA ASP A 49 5.65 1.16 -5.64
C ASP A 49 4.72 2.19 -6.30
N VAL A 50 3.91 1.72 -7.26
CA VAL A 50 3.01 2.56 -8.06
C VAL A 50 1.58 2.20 -7.71
N GLY A 51 0.80 3.19 -7.29
CA GLY A 51 -0.50 2.95 -6.66
C GLY A 51 -0.34 2.47 -5.23
N CYS A 52 0.56 3.08 -4.47
CA CYS A 52 0.97 2.59 -3.15
C CYS A 52 -0.11 2.73 -2.07
N GLY A 53 -1.22 3.44 -2.34
CA GLY A 53 -2.22 3.76 -1.34
C GLY A 53 -1.61 4.52 -0.18
N THR A 54 -1.88 4.06 1.03
CA THR A 54 -1.26 4.57 2.26
C THR A 54 0.15 4.05 2.52
N GLY A 55 0.73 3.25 1.62
CA GLY A 55 2.15 2.88 1.66
C GLY A 55 2.47 1.50 2.25
N GLY A 56 1.50 0.57 2.26
CA GLY A 56 1.68 -0.77 2.87
C GLY A 56 2.94 -1.52 2.41
N VAL A 57 3.12 -1.68 1.10
CA VAL A 57 4.29 -2.36 0.51
C VAL A 57 5.61 -1.61 0.73
N PRO A 58 5.73 -0.29 0.44
CA PRO A 58 6.99 0.43 0.63
C PRO A 58 7.41 0.48 2.10
N PHE A 59 6.47 0.52 3.05
CA PHE A 59 6.80 0.41 4.48
C PHE A 59 7.30 -0.99 4.85
N ALA A 60 6.65 -2.05 4.38
CA ALA A 60 7.12 -3.43 4.60
C ALA A 60 8.51 -3.67 3.99
N CYS A 61 8.81 -3.05 2.85
CA CYS A 61 10.13 -3.10 2.21
C CYS A 61 11.17 -2.30 3.01
N ALA A 62 10.82 -1.10 3.48
CA ALA A 62 11.70 -0.26 4.29
C ALA A 62 12.06 -0.92 5.62
N ALA A 63 11.12 -1.63 6.26
CA ALA A 63 11.37 -2.42 7.47
C ALA A 63 12.43 -3.52 7.28
N ARG A 64 12.65 -3.97 6.03
CA ARG A 64 13.68 -4.95 5.65
C ARG A 64 14.98 -4.30 5.14
N GLY A 65 15.11 -2.98 5.22
CA GLY A 65 16.32 -2.23 4.85
C GLY A 65 16.41 -1.82 3.38
N ALA A 66 15.35 -2.01 2.59
CA ALA A 66 15.29 -1.44 1.25
C ALA A 66 14.98 0.06 1.29
N ASN A 67 15.33 0.77 0.22
CA ASN A 67 14.93 2.16 0.01
C ASN A 67 13.69 2.19 -0.91
N GLY A 68 12.53 2.48 -0.32
CA GLY A 68 11.24 2.51 -1.02
C GLY A 68 10.83 3.92 -1.44
N VAL A 69 10.30 4.06 -2.66
CA VAL A 69 9.58 5.24 -3.15
C VAL A 69 8.17 4.80 -3.53
N GLY A 70 7.16 5.45 -2.94
CA GLY A 70 5.75 5.26 -3.31
C GLY A 70 5.24 6.44 -4.14
N VAL A 71 4.42 6.17 -5.15
CA VAL A 71 3.69 7.18 -5.92
C VAL A 71 2.23 6.75 -6.07
N ASP A 72 1.30 7.64 -5.72
CA ASP A 72 -0.16 7.46 -5.86
C ASP A 72 -0.86 8.82 -5.96
#